data_AF-A0A6S6R977-F1
#
_entry.id   AF-A0A6S6R977-F1
#
_cell.length_a   1.000
_cell.length_b   1.000
_cell.length_c   1.000
_cell.angle_alpha   90.00
_cell.angle_beta   90.00
_cell.angle_gamma   90.00
#
_symmetry.space_group_name_H-M   'P 1'
#
loop_
_entity.id
_entity.type
_entity.pdbx_description
1 polymer ?
#
loop_
_entity_poly.entity_id
_entity_poly.type
_entity_poly.pdbx_seq_one_letter_code
_entity_poly.pdbx_strand_id
1 'polypeptide(L)'
;MPKKMYKENNYAITIDKVQNIIDYLEEQLLELLTPDTIAKQFYMSVSTLNNLFRIVCNMTIMEYVRNRRLSLAGLELKGSDIHIIDLALKYGYETPEAFTKAFTRFHGFPPSFVRRAYPNIKVFHSLQINIQIQGGWYNIETENIMSKLTDLNSSEQEENLLTCYNEIYKVKGGLTMENVRCQYCIHVEDMQQKEDWYILLSLADKLNQSKIKFKVDGKTMIFAHGLEFKLEKICLTFKWNEEQIIQDFFGYNKKAIECFKGFKYFDVIFEGMKVRCMFYGDCPGDDTDDFLYRNTEPVEVDGKILPVQKLEFYYANTEPKDQYYKMVEQWLKR
;
A
#
# COMPACT_ATOMS: atom_id res chain seq x y z
N MET A 1 -36.31 -32.31 -12.82
CA MET A 1 -36.28 -30.86 -12.50
C MET A 1 -34.84 -30.38 -12.62
N PRO A 2 -34.53 -29.36 -13.44
CA PRO A 2 -33.14 -28.96 -13.66
C PRO A 2 -32.61 -28.19 -12.45
N LYS A 3 -31.45 -28.61 -11.95
CA LYS A 3 -30.64 -27.88 -10.97
C LYS A 3 -30.31 -26.50 -11.56
N LYS A 4 -30.57 -25.43 -10.82
CA LYS A 4 -30.04 -24.10 -11.17
C LYS A 4 -28.51 -24.20 -11.18
N MET A 5 -27.92 -24.06 -12.37
CA MET A 5 -26.48 -23.87 -12.54
C MET A 5 -26.13 -22.50 -11.95
N TYR A 6 -25.36 -22.48 -10.87
CA TYR A 6 -24.71 -21.26 -10.40
C TYR A 6 -23.59 -20.94 -11.39
N LYS A 7 -23.63 -19.75 -12.00
CA LYS A 7 -22.53 -19.25 -12.82
C LYS A 7 -21.32 -19.06 -11.91
N GLU A 8 -20.27 -19.86 -12.14
CA GLU A 8 -18.93 -19.60 -11.64
C GLU A 8 -18.49 -18.24 -12.15
N ASN A 9 -18.43 -17.31 -11.23
CA ASN A 9 -17.77 -16.06 -11.43
C ASN A 9 -16.24 -16.35 -11.26
N ASN A 10 -15.37 -15.81 -12.14
CA ASN A 10 -13.89 -15.85 -12.26
C ASN A 10 -13.12 -14.53 -11.87
N TYR A 11 -12.80 -14.23 -10.61
CA TYR A 11 -11.98 -13.06 -10.18
C TYR A 11 -10.81 -13.48 -9.27
N ALA A 12 -10.20 -14.64 -9.53
CA ALA A 12 -8.79 -14.79 -9.20
C ALA A 12 -8.00 -14.07 -10.30
N ILE A 13 -7.58 -12.84 -10.05
CA ILE A 13 -6.58 -12.18 -10.89
C ILE A 13 -5.22 -12.69 -10.44
N THR A 14 -4.81 -13.82 -11.01
CA THR A 14 -3.52 -14.45 -10.73
C THR A 14 -2.39 -13.58 -11.24
N ILE A 15 -1.28 -13.52 -10.50
CA ILE A 15 -0.03 -12.83 -10.86
C ILE A 15 0.44 -13.19 -12.28
N ASP A 16 0.24 -14.45 -12.67
CA ASP A 16 0.50 -14.96 -14.01
C ASP A 16 -0.19 -14.14 -15.11
N LYS A 17 -1.37 -13.56 -14.85
CA LYS A 17 -2.05 -12.68 -15.80
C LYS A 17 -1.28 -11.40 -16.06
N VAL A 18 -0.64 -10.82 -15.04
CA VAL A 18 0.16 -9.60 -15.24
C VAL A 18 1.43 -9.92 -16.00
N GLN A 19 2.06 -11.06 -15.71
CA GLN A 19 3.20 -11.53 -16.50
C GLN A 19 2.81 -11.74 -17.97
N ASN A 20 1.68 -12.41 -18.23
CA ASN A 20 1.16 -12.60 -19.59
C ASN A 20 0.84 -11.27 -20.30
N ILE A 21 0.33 -10.27 -19.56
CA ILE A 21 0.14 -8.91 -20.10
C ILE A 21 1.48 -8.31 -20.49
N ILE A 22 2.50 -8.40 -19.64
CA ILE A 22 3.83 -7.88 -19.93
C ILE A 22 4.41 -8.57 -21.17
N ASP A 23 4.32 -9.90 -21.25
CA ASP A 23 4.84 -10.68 -22.38
C ASP A 23 4.16 -10.27 -23.70
N TYR A 24 2.82 -10.14 -23.68
CA TYR A 24 2.07 -9.62 -24.83
C TYR A 24 2.50 -8.21 -25.24
N LEU A 25 2.71 -7.31 -24.27
CA LEU A 25 3.16 -5.95 -24.57
C LEU A 25 4.55 -5.96 -25.20
N GLU A 26 5.47 -6.79 -24.71
CA GLU A 26 6.83 -6.94 -25.23
C GLU A 26 6.83 -7.43 -26.69
N GLU A 27 5.97 -8.40 -27.02
CA GLU A 27 5.80 -8.90 -28.39
C GLU A 27 5.21 -7.84 -29.34
N GLN A 28 4.34 -6.97 -28.82
CA GLN A 28 3.58 -5.99 -29.61
C GLN A 28 4.10 -4.55 -29.47
N LEU A 29 5.33 -4.34 -28.96
CA LEU A 29 5.84 -3.00 -28.63
C LEU A 29 5.85 -2.02 -29.79
N LEU A 30 5.99 -2.48 -31.04
CA LEU A 30 6.03 -1.62 -32.22
C LEU A 30 4.66 -1.40 -32.87
N GLU A 31 3.64 -2.13 -32.42
CA GLU A 31 2.28 -2.05 -32.98
C GLU A 31 1.45 -0.92 -32.37
N LEU A 32 0.30 -0.60 -32.96
CA LEU A 32 -0.61 0.40 -32.41
C LEU A 32 -1.34 -0.15 -31.16
N LEU A 33 -0.70 -0.01 -30.00
CA LEU A 33 -1.27 -0.38 -28.71
C LEU A 33 -2.12 0.75 -28.12
N THR A 34 -3.40 0.46 -27.89
CA THR A 34 -4.29 1.31 -27.08
C THR A 34 -4.76 0.57 -25.84
N PRO A 35 -5.08 1.26 -24.74
CA PRO A 35 -5.64 0.63 -23.55
C PRO A 35 -6.84 -0.27 -23.87
N ASP A 36 -7.72 0.16 -24.78
CA ASP A 36 -8.87 -0.62 -25.25
C ASP A 36 -8.48 -1.92 -25.95
N THR A 37 -7.48 -1.88 -26.84
CA THR A 37 -7.02 -3.09 -27.54
C THR A 37 -6.41 -4.11 -26.58
N ILE A 38 -5.60 -3.63 -25.62
CA ILE A 38 -4.98 -4.49 -24.62
C ILE A 38 -6.05 -5.05 -23.67
N ALA A 39 -6.98 -4.22 -23.22
CA ALA A 39 -8.05 -4.66 -22.33
C ALA A 39 -8.95 -5.72 -22.99
N LYS A 40 -9.26 -5.55 -24.27
CA LYS A 40 -9.99 -6.56 -25.07
C LYS A 40 -9.22 -7.88 -25.17
N GLN A 41 -7.91 -7.84 -25.39
CA GLN A 41 -7.07 -9.04 -25.50
C GLN A 41 -7.11 -9.90 -24.23
N PHE A 42 -7.17 -9.26 -23.06
CA PHE A 42 -7.19 -9.94 -21.77
C PHE A 42 -8.59 -10.11 -21.17
N TYR A 43 -9.64 -9.78 -21.94
CA TYR A 43 -11.04 -9.83 -21.51
C TYR A 43 -11.31 -9.00 -20.23
N MET A 44 -10.69 -7.82 -20.16
CA MET A 44 -10.78 -6.89 -19.03
C MET A 44 -11.37 -5.56 -19.46
N SER A 45 -11.86 -4.78 -18.48
CA SER A 45 -12.09 -3.35 -18.71
C SER A 45 -10.76 -2.60 -18.71
N VAL A 46 -10.71 -1.44 -19.39
CA VAL A 46 -9.53 -0.55 -19.38
C VAL A 46 -9.17 -0.10 -17.96
N SER A 47 -10.19 0.14 -17.12
CA SER A 47 -9.99 0.53 -15.73
C SER A 47 -9.34 -0.62 -14.94
N THR A 48 -9.88 -1.83 -15.05
CA THR A 48 -9.34 -3.02 -14.38
C THR A 48 -7.91 -3.32 -14.83
N LEU A 49 -7.63 -3.20 -16.12
CA LEU A 49 -6.28 -3.39 -16.68
C LEU A 49 -5.28 -2.38 -16.09
N ASN A 50 -5.65 -1.10 -16.07
CA ASN A 50 -4.78 -0.07 -15.51
C ASN A 50 -4.59 -0.22 -14.00
N ASN A 51 -5.66 -0.52 -13.26
CA ASN A 51 -5.57 -0.75 -11.82
C ASN A 51 -4.71 -1.96 -11.50
N LEU A 52 -4.91 -3.08 -12.20
CA LEU A 52 -4.09 -4.28 -12.04
C LEU A 52 -2.61 -3.99 -12.32
N PHE A 53 -2.32 -3.36 -13.46
CA PHE A 53 -0.94 -3.05 -13.84
C PHE A 53 -0.31 -2.05 -12.87
N ARG A 54 -1.09 -1.10 -12.34
CA ARG A 54 -0.62 -0.11 -11.36
C ARG A 54 -0.34 -0.75 -10.00
N ILE A 55 -1.20 -1.64 -9.52
CA ILE A 55 -1.01 -2.36 -8.25
C ILE A 55 0.28 -3.19 -8.27
N VAL A 56 0.57 -3.85 -9.39
CA VAL A 56 1.72 -4.78 -9.48
C VAL A 56 3.01 -4.09 -9.90
N CYS A 57 2.95 -3.14 -10.84
CA CYS A 57 4.13 -2.53 -11.45
C CYS A 57 4.37 -1.07 -11.03
N ASN A 58 3.53 -0.50 -10.16
CA ASN A 58 3.53 0.90 -9.75
C ASN A 58 3.57 1.92 -10.91
N MET A 59 2.93 1.60 -12.03
CA MET A 59 2.81 2.50 -13.18
C MET A 59 1.58 2.12 -14.02
N THR A 60 1.12 3.02 -14.87
CA THR A 60 0.07 2.66 -15.85
C THR A 60 0.64 1.80 -16.98
N ILE A 61 -0.23 1.04 -17.64
CA ILE A 61 0.20 0.16 -18.74
C ILE A 61 0.82 0.93 -19.91
N MET A 62 0.28 2.11 -20.22
CA MET A 62 0.82 2.96 -21.30
C MET A 62 2.12 3.65 -20.89
N GLU A 63 2.36 3.85 -19.60
CA GLU A 63 3.66 4.30 -19.11
C GLU A 63 4.73 3.24 -19.30
N TYR A 64 4.40 1.97 -19.06
CA TYR A 64 5.29 0.85 -19.34
C TYR A 64 5.68 0.80 -20.83
N VAL A 65 4.69 0.77 -21.72
CA VAL A 65 4.90 0.75 -23.18
C VAL A 65 5.78 1.93 -23.62
N ARG A 66 5.47 3.14 -23.15
CA ARG A 66 6.26 4.34 -23.46
C ARG A 66 7.71 4.23 -22.99
N ASN A 67 7.94 3.76 -21.76
CA ASN A 67 9.28 3.61 -21.21
C ASN A 67 10.10 2.55 -21.97
N ARG A 68 9.48 1.45 -22.38
CA ARG A 68 10.13 0.40 -23.18
C ARG A 68 10.48 0.89 -24.58
N ARG A 69 9.54 1.54 -25.27
CA ARG A 69 9.76 2.15 -26.60
C ARG A 69 10.91 3.15 -26.58
N LEU A 70 10.92 4.08 -25.63
CA LEU A 70 11.99 5.09 -25.54
C LEU A 70 13.35 4.46 -25.21
N SER A 71 13.38 3.44 -24.35
CA SER A 71 14.59 2.67 -24.07
C SER A 71 15.16 2.02 -25.34
N LEU A 72 14.32 1.32 -26.11
CA LEU A 72 14.73 0.66 -27.34
C LEU A 72 15.14 1.67 -28.42
N ALA A 73 14.39 2.76 -28.57
CA ALA A 73 14.72 3.85 -29.49
C ALA A 73 16.10 4.44 -29.21
N GLY A 74 16.45 4.64 -27.94
CA GLY A 74 17.78 5.11 -27.56
C GLY A 74 18.88 4.11 -27.93
N LEU A 75 18.67 2.82 -27.67
CA LEU A 75 19.62 1.77 -28.01
C LEU A 75 19.85 1.65 -29.52
N GLU A 76 18.77 1.66 -30.31
CA GLU A 76 18.86 1.61 -31.77
C GLU A 76 19.54 2.86 -32.34
N LEU A 77 19.21 4.05 -31.82
CA LEU A 77 19.83 5.29 -32.23
C LEU A 77 21.33 5.36 -31.93
N LYS A 78 21.79 4.67 -30.88
CA LYS A 78 23.21 4.57 -30.54
C LYS A 78 23.98 3.62 -31.47
N GLY A 79 23.31 2.57 -31.95
CA GLY A 79 23.92 1.49 -32.73
C GLY A 79 23.67 1.55 -34.25
N SER A 80 22.99 2.59 -34.75
CA SER A 80 22.62 2.69 -36.16
C SER A 80 22.61 4.13 -36.68
N ASP A 81 22.48 4.27 -38.01
CA ASP A 81 22.35 5.54 -38.72
C ASP A 81 20.90 5.92 -39.05
N ILE A 82 19.91 5.26 -38.43
CA ILE A 82 18.48 5.52 -38.66
C ILE A 82 18.11 7.00 -38.50
N HIS A 83 17.33 7.58 -39.42
CA HIS A 83 16.90 8.96 -39.29
C HIS A 83 15.93 9.13 -38.11
N ILE A 84 15.96 10.30 -37.46
CA ILE A 84 15.12 10.58 -36.27
C ILE A 84 13.63 10.48 -36.60
N ILE A 85 13.23 10.85 -37.83
CA ILE A 85 11.84 10.72 -38.29
C ILE A 85 11.40 9.26 -38.39
N ASP A 86 12.22 8.40 -38.98
CA ASP A 86 11.94 6.97 -39.11
C ASP A 86 11.94 6.29 -37.74
N LEU A 87 12.85 6.69 -36.86
CA LEU A 87 12.89 6.23 -35.48
C LEU A 87 11.63 6.63 -34.71
N ALA A 88 11.16 7.87 -34.87
CA ALA A 88 9.93 8.34 -34.23
C ALA A 88 8.71 7.51 -34.68
N LEU A 89 8.56 7.32 -35.99
CA LEU A 89 7.47 6.53 -36.56
C LEU A 89 7.53 5.06 -36.11
N LYS A 90 8.71 4.45 -36.16
CA LYS A 90 8.94 3.06 -35.73
C LYS A 90 8.52 2.82 -34.28
N TYR A 91 8.76 3.79 -33.40
CA TYR A 91 8.40 3.70 -31.99
C TYR A 91 7.04 4.34 -31.66
N GLY A 92 6.18 4.49 -32.66
CA GLY A 92 4.77 4.84 -32.48
C GLY A 92 4.50 6.30 -32.15
N TYR A 93 5.37 7.22 -32.60
CA TYR A 93 5.13 8.66 -32.52
C TYR A 93 4.75 9.21 -33.89
N GLU A 94 3.66 9.98 -33.94
CA GLU A 94 3.15 10.56 -35.19
C GLU A 94 4.06 11.67 -35.74
N THR A 95 4.79 12.37 -34.87
CA THR A 95 5.68 13.47 -35.26
C THR A 95 7.06 13.40 -34.60
N PRO A 96 8.13 13.80 -35.30
CA PRO A 96 9.49 13.89 -34.74
C PRO A 96 9.59 14.81 -33.52
N GLU A 97 8.76 15.87 -33.46
CA GLU A 97 8.73 16.84 -32.37
C GLU A 97 8.20 16.19 -31.08
N ALA A 98 7.10 15.42 -31.20
CA ALA A 98 6.52 14.69 -30.08
C ALA A 98 7.50 13.64 -29.53
N PHE A 99 8.16 12.91 -30.44
CA PHE A 99 9.22 11.97 -30.09
C PHE A 99 10.38 12.67 -29.37
N THR A 100 10.90 13.77 -29.93
CA THR A 100 12.03 14.51 -29.36
C THR A 100 11.74 15.00 -27.94
N LYS A 101 10.52 15.50 -27.69
CA LYS A 101 10.09 15.93 -26.35
C LYS A 101 10.04 14.75 -25.37
N ALA A 102 9.44 13.64 -25.76
CA ALA A 102 9.33 12.44 -24.92
C ALA A 102 10.72 11.81 -24.66
N PHE A 103 11.54 11.69 -25.69
CA PHE A 103 12.91 11.19 -25.64
C PHE A 103 13.76 12.02 -24.70
N THR A 104 13.69 13.36 -24.80
CA THR A 104 14.43 14.27 -23.92
C THR A 104 13.99 14.13 -22.47
N ARG A 105 12.67 14.04 -22.20
CA ARG A 105 12.15 13.81 -20.85
C ARG A 105 12.64 12.50 -20.25
N PHE A 106 12.69 11.44 -21.05
CA PHE A 106 13.14 10.13 -20.60
C PHE A 106 14.66 10.08 -20.42
N HIS A 107 15.45 10.46 -21.42
CA HIS A 107 16.91 10.30 -21.41
C HIS A 107 17.67 11.45 -20.74
N GLY A 108 17.09 12.66 -20.70
CA GLY A 108 17.72 13.89 -20.21
C GLY A 108 18.42 14.73 -21.28
N PHE A 109 18.39 14.31 -22.54
CA PHE A 109 18.99 15.00 -23.68
C PHE A 109 18.25 14.65 -24.99
N PRO A 110 18.32 15.51 -26.03
CA PRO A 110 17.63 15.25 -27.29
C PRO A 110 18.29 14.11 -28.10
N PRO A 111 17.53 13.44 -28.99
CA PRO A 111 18.04 12.32 -29.79
C PRO A 111 19.24 12.70 -30.67
N SER A 112 19.28 13.93 -31.20
CA SER A 112 20.43 14.45 -31.97
C SER A 112 21.75 14.50 -31.17
N PHE A 113 21.67 14.48 -29.84
CA PHE A 113 22.84 14.46 -28.96
C PHE A 113 23.47 13.06 -28.85
N VAL A 114 22.69 11.98 -29.09
CA VAL A 114 23.13 10.59 -28.92
C VAL A 114 24.35 10.26 -29.78
N ARG A 115 24.29 10.57 -31.08
CA ARG A 115 25.38 10.26 -32.03
C ARG A 115 26.61 11.15 -31.87
N ARG A 116 26.44 12.35 -31.31
CA ARG A 116 27.53 13.33 -31.17
C ARG A 116 28.38 13.08 -29.92
N ALA A 117 27.74 12.75 -28.80
CA ALA A 117 28.40 12.73 -27.49
C ALA A 117 28.45 11.33 -26.85
N TYR A 118 27.89 10.30 -27.49
CA TYR A 118 27.80 8.94 -26.98
C TYR A 118 27.38 8.86 -25.49
N PRO A 119 26.32 9.56 -25.08
CA PRO A 119 25.95 9.65 -23.68
C PRO A 119 25.45 8.30 -23.13
N ASN A 120 25.47 8.17 -21.80
CA ASN A 120 24.91 7.02 -21.11
C ASN A 120 23.37 7.02 -21.16
N ILE A 121 22.83 6.32 -22.16
CA ILE A 121 21.40 6.15 -22.42
C ILE A 121 20.71 5.47 -21.24
N LYS A 122 19.55 5.99 -20.84
CA LYS A 122 18.66 5.30 -19.90
C LYS A 122 18.10 4.03 -20.55
N VAL A 123 18.35 2.88 -19.94
CA VAL A 123 17.75 1.61 -20.33
C VAL A 123 16.69 1.24 -19.31
N PHE A 124 15.49 0.92 -19.80
CA PHE A 124 14.43 0.31 -19.01
C PHE A 124 14.19 -1.08 -19.55
N HIS A 125 14.52 -2.13 -18.79
CA HIS A 125 14.34 -3.52 -19.18
C HIS A 125 12.88 -3.95 -19.12
N SER A 126 12.53 -5.05 -19.80
CA SER A 126 11.23 -5.69 -19.61
C SER A 126 11.09 -6.11 -18.14
N LEU A 127 9.86 -6.05 -17.63
CA LEU A 127 9.59 -6.50 -16.27
C LEU A 127 9.42 -8.02 -16.26
N GLN A 128 9.86 -8.64 -15.17
CA GLN A 128 9.64 -10.04 -14.86
C GLN A 128 9.11 -10.10 -13.43
N ILE A 129 7.93 -10.67 -13.26
CA ILE A 129 7.26 -10.74 -11.98
C ILE A 129 7.59 -12.09 -11.35
N ASN A 130 8.40 -12.05 -10.30
CA ASN A 130 8.66 -13.20 -9.45
C ASN A 130 8.08 -12.89 -8.07
N ILE A 131 7.12 -13.70 -7.63
CA ILE A 131 6.48 -13.52 -6.32
C ILE A 131 6.78 -14.75 -5.47
N GLN A 132 7.48 -14.52 -4.37
CA GLN A 132 7.77 -15.52 -3.36
C GLN A 132 6.88 -15.23 -2.15
N ILE A 133 5.88 -16.09 -1.93
CA ILE A 133 4.98 -15.99 -0.79
C ILE A 133 5.54 -16.89 0.32
N GLN A 134 5.84 -16.32 1.49
CA GLN A 134 6.27 -17.06 2.67
C GLN A 134 5.31 -16.78 3.84
N GLY A 135 4.88 -17.85 4.53
CA GLY A 135 3.88 -17.79 5.62
C GLY A 135 2.45 -18.13 5.19
N GLY A 136 1.52 -18.13 6.15
CA GLY A 136 0.09 -18.44 5.97
C GLY A 136 -0.46 -19.42 7.01
N TRP A 137 -1.79 -19.49 7.14
CA TRP A 137 -2.49 -20.51 7.93
C TRP A 137 -3.07 -21.57 6.96
N TYR A 138 -2.83 -22.86 7.22
CA TYR A 138 -3.56 -23.96 6.59
C TYR A 138 -4.92 -24.15 7.29
N ASN A 139 -6.01 -24.34 6.55
CA ASN A 139 -6.98 -25.43 6.78
C ASN A 139 -8.08 -25.54 5.71
N ILE A 140 -8.28 -26.79 5.29
CA ILE A 140 -9.40 -27.52 4.68
C ILE A 140 -10.64 -26.71 4.22
N GLU A 141 -10.97 -26.89 2.93
CA GLU A 141 -12.22 -26.59 2.20
C GLU A 141 -12.49 -25.15 1.70
N THR A 142 -12.35 -25.02 0.38
CA THR A 142 -12.70 -23.92 -0.52
C THR A 142 -14.15 -23.45 -0.43
N GLU A 143 -14.41 -22.12 -0.52
CA GLU A 143 -15.44 -21.54 -1.42
C GLU A 143 -15.49 -19.99 -1.39
N ASN A 144 -15.73 -19.37 -2.56
CA ASN A 144 -16.36 -18.04 -2.78
C ASN A 144 -15.53 -16.73 -2.72
N ILE A 145 -14.53 -16.56 -3.60
CA ILE A 145 -13.87 -15.25 -3.84
C ILE A 145 -14.64 -14.35 -4.86
N MET A 146 -15.79 -14.81 -5.39
CA MET A 146 -16.24 -14.32 -6.69
C MET A 146 -17.55 -13.54 -6.79
N SER A 147 -17.88 -12.61 -5.87
CA SER A 147 -19.20 -11.93 -5.98
C SER A 147 -19.33 -10.41 -5.89
N LYS A 148 -18.32 -9.55 -5.62
CA LYS A 148 -18.65 -8.12 -5.37
C LYS A 148 -17.62 -7.04 -5.77
N LEU A 149 -17.03 -7.06 -6.98
CA LEU A 149 -16.20 -5.92 -7.45
C LEU A 149 -16.62 -5.32 -8.80
N THR A 150 -17.90 -5.46 -9.16
CA THR A 150 -18.55 -4.57 -10.14
C THR A 150 -19.70 -3.89 -9.41
N ASP A 151 -19.46 -2.70 -8.88
CA ASP A 151 -20.23 -1.50 -9.20
C ASP A 151 -19.76 -0.31 -8.35
N LEU A 152 -19.40 0.74 -9.09
CA LEU A 152 -18.84 2.00 -8.62
C LEU A 152 -19.85 2.80 -7.78
N ASN A 153 -19.38 3.41 -6.69
CA ASN A 153 -19.43 4.84 -6.39
C ASN A 153 -19.47 5.11 -4.88
N SER A 154 -18.86 6.24 -4.48
CA SER A 154 -18.96 6.86 -3.16
C SER A 154 -18.52 5.98 -1.99
N SER A 155 -17.28 5.51 -2.04
CA SER A 155 -16.56 4.89 -0.91
C SER A 155 -15.04 5.03 -1.10
N GLU A 156 -14.60 6.21 -1.58
CA GLU A 156 -13.18 6.58 -1.81
C GLU A 156 -12.34 6.69 -0.51
N GLN A 157 -12.75 6.08 0.60
CA GLN A 157 -11.99 6.06 1.85
C GLN A 157 -11.63 4.66 2.36
N GLU A 158 -12.19 3.57 1.82
CA GLU A 158 -12.02 2.22 2.39
C GLU A 158 -10.98 1.33 1.71
N GLU A 159 -10.38 1.72 0.58
CA GLU A 159 -9.37 0.90 -0.11
C GLU A 159 -7.90 1.21 0.27
N ASN A 160 -7.67 1.96 1.36
CA ASN A 160 -6.32 2.36 1.81
C ASN A 160 -5.75 1.55 2.98
N LEU A 161 -6.36 0.40 3.33
CA LEU A 161 -5.90 -0.43 4.46
C LEU A 161 -5.37 -1.82 4.07
N LEU A 162 -5.25 -2.13 2.77
CA LEU A 162 -4.61 -3.40 2.36
C LEU A 162 -3.72 -3.36 1.12
N THR A 163 -3.27 -2.19 0.67
CA THR A 163 -2.29 -2.08 -0.43
C THR A 163 -1.02 -1.39 0.02
N CYS A 164 -0.31 -2.01 0.96
CA CYS A 164 1.14 -1.85 1.01
C CYS A 164 1.79 -2.93 0.13
N TYR A 165 1.65 -2.78 -1.19
CA TYR A 165 2.47 -3.52 -2.14
C TYR A 165 3.26 -2.52 -2.98
N ASN A 166 4.50 -2.31 -2.53
CA ASN A 166 5.69 -1.98 -3.31
C ASN A 166 5.66 -0.76 -4.24
N GLU A 167 6.13 0.39 -3.76
CA GLU A 167 6.68 1.42 -4.65
C GLU A 167 8.12 1.05 -5.09
N ILE A 168 8.37 1.09 -6.40
CA ILE A 168 9.63 0.73 -7.05
C ILE A 168 10.28 2.01 -7.63
N TYR A 169 11.51 2.36 -7.21
CA TYR A 169 12.31 3.42 -7.84
C TYR A 169 13.62 2.92 -8.47
N LYS A 170 13.83 3.30 -9.74
CA LYS A 170 14.96 2.94 -10.63
C LYS A 170 16.28 3.62 -10.28
N VAL A 171 17.40 2.88 -10.40
CA VAL A 171 18.72 3.44 -10.75
C VAL A 171 19.36 2.66 -11.94
N LYS A 172 20.25 3.32 -12.70
CA LYS A 172 20.73 2.92 -14.03
C LYS A 172 21.68 1.71 -13.99
N GLY A 173 21.46 0.78 -14.92
CA GLY A 173 22.45 -0.25 -15.28
C GLY A 173 22.09 -1.69 -14.93
N GLY A 174 20.80 -1.96 -14.66
CA GLY A 174 20.31 -3.27 -14.22
C GLY A 174 20.42 -3.38 -12.71
N LEU A 175 19.32 -3.13 -12.00
CA LEU A 175 19.21 -3.35 -10.56
C LEU A 175 18.26 -4.51 -10.32
N THR A 176 18.74 -5.51 -9.60
CA THR A 176 17.88 -6.33 -8.76
C THR A 176 17.34 -5.39 -7.70
N MET A 177 16.04 -5.09 -7.78
CA MET A 177 15.35 -4.45 -6.68
C MET A 177 14.90 -5.55 -5.74
N GLU A 178 15.76 -5.89 -4.78
CA GLU A 178 15.22 -6.34 -3.51
C GLU A 178 14.43 -5.16 -2.97
N ASN A 179 13.10 -5.31 -2.93
CA ASN A 179 12.29 -4.51 -2.05
C ASN A 179 12.68 -4.95 -0.63
N VAL A 180 13.82 -4.44 -0.14
CA VAL A 180 13.94 -4.20 1.28
C VAL A 180 12.96 -3.07 1.52
N ARG A 181 11.69 -3.45 1.68
CA ARG A 181 10.83 -2.75 2.60
C ARG A 181 11.72 -2.67 3.83
N CYS A 182 12.20 -1.49 4.18
CA CYS A 182 12.44 -1.23 5.58
C CYS A 182 11.06 -1.43 6.19
N GLN A 183 10.68 -2.69 6.48
CA GLN A 183 9.81 -2.93 7.59
C GLN A 183 10.49 -2.14 8.68
N TYR A 184 9.85 -1.07 9.11
CA TYR A 184 10.22 -0.43 10.34
C TYR A 184 9.91 -1.48 11.41
N CYS A 185 10.82 -2.45 11.53
CA CYS A 185 10.80 -3.54 12.48
C CYS A 185 11.38 -2.92 13.73
N ILE A 186 10.49 -2.70 14.67
CA ILE A 186 10.91 -2.33 16.01
C ILE A 186 11.39 -3.61 16.64
N HIS A 187 12.71 -3.72 16.78
CA HIS A 187 13.33 -4.73 17.62
C HIS A 187 13.28 -4.23 19.06
N VAL A 188 12.42 -4.82 19.90
CA VAL A 188 12.21 -4.31 21.27
C VAL A 188 13.50 -4.38 22.09
N GLU A 189 14.37 -5.32 21.78
CA GLU A 189 15.71 -5.44 22.37
C GLU A 189 16.61 -4.23 22.13
N ASP A 190 16.34 -3.39 21.14
CA ASP A 190 17.14 -2.19 20.84
C ASP A 190 16.53 -0.91 21.44
N MET A 191 15.33 -0.99 22.01
CA MET A 191 14.61 0.17 22.55
C MET A 191 15.02 0.49 23.99
N GLN A 192 14.97 1.76 24.39
CA GLN A 192 15.16 2.23 25.75
C GLN A 192 14.00 1.84 26.67
N GLN A 193 12.76 1.88 26.16
CA GLN A 193 11.53 1.63 26.94
C GLN A 193 10.99 0.21 26.72
N LYS A 194 11.85 -0.81 26.85
CA LYS A 194 11.52 -2.22 26.53
C LYS A 194 10.32 -2.77 27.30
N GLU A 195 10.21 -2.42 28.58
CA GLU A 195 9.14 -2.90 29.45
C GLU A 195 7.76 -2.46 28.94
N ASP A 196 7.63 -1.18 28.56
CA ASP A 196 6.39 -0.62 28.01
C ASP A 196 6.00 -1.32 26.69
N TRP A 197 6.99 -1.64 25.85
CA TRP A 197 6.80 -2.43 24.63
C TRP A 197 6.30 -3.84 24.91
N TYR A 198 6.92 -4.56 25.84
CA TYR A 198 6.49 -5.92 26.18
C TYR A 198 5.07 -5.96 26.73
N ILE A 199 4.66 -4.95 27.51
CA ILE A 199 3.29 -4.84 28.00
C ILE A 199 2.31 -4.60 26.84
N LEU A 200 2.65 -3.70 25.89
CA LEU A 200 1.83 -3.46 24.69
C LEU A 200 1.68 -4.73 23.85
N LEU A 201 2.76 -5.48 23.63
CA LEU A 201 2.74 -6.72 22.85
C LEU A 201 1.99 -7.85 23.56
N SER A 202 2.14 -7.98 24.87
CA SER A 202 1.39 -8.93 25.71
C SER A 202 -0.12 -8.65 25.63
N LEU A 203 -0.50 -7.37 25.71
CA LEU A 203 -1.89 -6.94 25.59
C LEU A 203 -2.45 -7.23 24.19
N ALA A 204 -1.70 -6.88 23.14
CA ALA A 204 -2.08 -7.12 21.76
C ALA A 204 -2.32 -8.62 21.49
N ASP A 205 -1.44 -9.50 21.99
CA ASP A 205 -1.59 -10.94 21.86
C ASP A 205 -2.89 -11.45 22.51
N LYS A 206 -3.19 -11.00 23.74
CA LYS A 206 -4.41 -11.41 24.44
C LYS A 206 -5.66 -10.95 23.70
N LEU A 207 -5.68 -9.72 23.20
CA LEU A 207 -6.79 -9.20 22.38
C LEU A 207 -6.96 -10.02 21.10
N ASN A 208 -5.87 -10.34 20.39
CA ASN A 208 -5.89 -11.14 19.18
C ASN A 208 -6.37 -12.57 19.43
N GLN A 209 -5.93 -13.21 20.53
CA GLN A 209 -6.40 -14.54 20.95
C GLN A 209 -7.90 -14.54 21.25
N SER A 210 -8.41 -13.46 21.85
CA SER A 210 -9.84 -13.23 22.07
C SER A 210 -10.60 -12.77 20.82
N LYS A 211 -9.93 -12.64 19.67
CA LYS A 211 -10.48 -12.13 18.39
C LYS A 211 -11.07 -10.72 18.49
N ILE A 212 -10.59 -9.92 19.45
CA ILE A 212 -11.02 -8.54 19.64
C ILE A 212 -10.23 -7.65 18.70
N LYS A 213 -10.94 -6.88 17.87
CA LYS A 213 -10.33 -5.91 16.97
C LYS A 213 -10.04 -4.63 17.73
N PHE A 214 -8.84 -4.08 17.54
CA PHE A 214 -8.40 -2.86 18.20
C PHE A 214 -7.48 -2.07 17.28
N LYS A 215 -7.31 -0.78 17.58
CA LYS A 215 -6.31 0.11 16.97
C LYS A 215 -5.50 0.80 18.08
N VAL A 216 -4.18 0.93 17.91
CA VAL A 216 -3.32 1.73 18.78
C VAL A 216 -3.48 3.21 18.43
N ASP A 217 -3.76 4.06 19.42
CA ASP A 217 -4.16 5.46 19.23
C ASP A 217 -3.45 6.38 20.25
N GLY A 218 -3.76 7.68 20.24
CA GLY A 218 -3.32 8.79 21.10
C GLY A 218 -2.04 8.60 21.94
N LYS A 219 -0.96 9.34 21.74
CA LYS A 219 0.41 9.10 22.29
C LYS A 219 0.99 7.69 22.09
N THR A 220 0.28 6.60 22.42
CA THR A 220 0.78 5.23 22.21
C THR A 220 1.06 4.96 20.75
N MET A 221 0.34 5.58 19.82
CA MET A 221 0.68 5.50 18.40
C MET A 221 2.04 6.13 18.07
N ILE A 222 2.45 7.22 18.73
CA ILE A 222 3.77 7.84 18.55
C ILE A 222 4.86 6.90 19.04
N PHE A 223 4.64 6.32 20.22
CA PHE A 223 5.51 5.29 20.79
C PHE A 223 5.59 4.07 19.86
N ALA A 224 4.44 3.63 19.33
CA ALA A 224 4.32 2.46 18.49
C ALA A 224 5.01 2.63 17.12
N HIS A 225 5.30 3.86 16.69
CA HIS A 225 6.15 4.17 15.53
C HIS A 225 7.65 4.25 15.90
N GLY A 226 8.02 3.75 17.08
CA GLY A 226 9.40 3.67 17.59
C GLY A 226 10.04 5.00 17.95
N LEU A 227 9.24 6.05 18.17
CA LEU A 227 9.72 7.28 18.78
C LEU A 227 9.72 7.11 20.31
N GLU A 228 10.89 7.28 20.91
CA GLU A 228 11.11 6.88 22.30
C GLU A 228 10.82 7.99 23.30
N PHE A 229 9.89 7.71 24.21
CA PHE A 229 9.59 8.51 25.40
C PHE A 229 8.91 7.61 26.43
N LYS A 230 8.93 8.01 27.70
CA LYS A 230 8.26 7.25 28.76
C LYS A 230 6.75 7.26 28.54
N LEU A 231 6.14 6.08 28.39
CA LEU A 231 4.72 5.97 28.12
C LEU A 231 3.92 6.04 29.43
N GLU A 232 3.01 7.02 29.55
CA GLU A 232 2.18 7.18 30.75
C GLU A 232 1.02 6.18 30.80
N LYS A 233 0.56 5.75 29.62
CA LYS A 233 -0.58 4.85 29.42
C LYS A 233 -0.59 4.31 27.99
N ILE A 234 -1.17 3.14 27.81
CA ILE A 234 -1.51 2.56 26.51
C ILE A 234 -2.92 3.02 26.13
N CYS A 235 -3.07 3.61 24.95
CA CYS A 235 -4.36 4.04 24.40
C CYS A 235 -4.76 3.09 23.26
N LEU A 236 -5.85 2.37 23.45
CA LEU A 236 -6.44 1.51 22.43
C LEU A 236 -7.83 2.01 22.08
N THR A 237 -8.15 1.95 20.80
CA THR A 237 -9.45 2.27 20.25
C THR A 237 -10.16 0.97 19.87
N PHE A 238 -11.45 0.91 20.16
CA PHE A 238 -12.34 -0.20 19.87
C PHE A 238 -13.61 0.31 19.18
N LYS A 239 -14.36 -0.63 18.61
CA LYS A 239 -15.68 -0.42 18.04
C LYS A 239 -16.69 0.08 19.06
N TRP A 240 -17.53 1.03 18.65
CA TRP A 240 -18.46 1.74 19.53
C TRP A 240 -19.41 0.81 20.31
N ASN A 241 -19.91 -0.24 19.65
CA ASN A 241 -20.86 -1.18 20.27
C ASN A 241 -20.18 -2.36 20.97
N GLU A 242 -18.84 -2.46 20.92
CA GLU A 242 -18.10 -3.53 21.60
C GLU A 242 -17.79 -3.20 23.07
N GLU A 243 -18.27 -2.07 23.61
CA GLU A 243 -18.01 -1.65 25.00
C GLU A 243 -18.16 -2.79 26.01
N GLN A 244 -19.26 -3.54 25.97
CA GLN A 244 -19.49 -4.65 26.91
C GLN A 244 -18.47 -5.78 26.74
N ILE A 245 -18.10 -6.12 25.50
CA ILE A 245 -17.11 -7.16 25.19
C ILE A 245 -15.75 -6.76 25.76
N ILE A 246 -15.37 -5.48 25.61
CA ILE A 246 -14.10 -4.96 26.13
C ILE A 246 -14.13 -4.87 27.65
N GLN A 247 -15.28 -4.50 28.24
CA GLN A 247 -15.47 -4.51 29.69
C GLN A 247 -15.30 -5.91 30.27
N ASP A 248 -15.92 -6.92 29.65
CA ASP A 248 -15.82 -8.31 30.07
C ASP A 248 -14.38 -8.83 29.94
N PHE A 249 -13.70 -8.49 28.84
CA PHE A 249 -12.29 -8.84 28.61
C PHE A 249 -11.36 -8.32 29.73
N PHE A 250 -11.57 -7.09 30.20
CA PHE A 250 -10.77 -6.49 31.27
C PHE A 250 -11.35 -6.70 32.69
N GLY A 251 -12.50 -7.35 32.83
CA GLY A 251 -13.22 -7.46 34.11
C GLY A 251 -13.64 -6.11 34.69
N TYR A 252 -14.00 -5.14 33.83
CA TYR A 252 -14.38 -3.79 34.22
C TYR A 252 -15.91 -3.65 34.35
N ASN A 253 -16.39 -3.38 35.57
CA ASN A 253 -17.83 -3.42 35.88
C ASN A 253 -18.49 -2.03 35.96
N LYS A 254 -17.81 -0.96 35.54
CA LYS A 254 -18.35 0.41 35.57
C LYS A 254 -18.70 0.86 34.16
N LYS A 255 -19.55 1.88 34.04
CA LYS A 255 -19.87 2.47 32.73
C LYS A 255 -18.67 3.28 32.19
N ALA A 256 -18.49 3.32 30.87
CA ALA A 256 -17.53 4.23 30.25
C ALA A 256 -17.89 5.70 30.55
N ILE A 257 -16.87 6.54 30.65
CA ILE A 257 -16.97 7.98 30.82
C ILE A 257 -17.18 8.60 29.44
N GLU A 258 -18.29 9.30 29.25
CA GLU A 258 -18.56 10.08 28.04
C GLU A 258 -18.02 11.50 28.23
N CYS A 259 -17.13 11.96 27.34
CA CYS A 259 -16.57 13.32 27.44
C CYS A 259 -17.24 14.31 26.51
N PHE A 260 -17.56 13.87 25.30
CA PHE A 260 -18.31 14.64 24.32
C PHE A 260 -19.09 13.66 23.44
N LYS A 261 -20.09 14.18 22.72
CA LYS A 261 -20.96 13.37 21.88
C LYS A 261 -20.12 12.56 20.88
N GLY A 262 -20.28 11.23 20.89
CA GLY A 262 -19.52 10.34 20.01
C GLY A 262 -18.14 9.97 20.54
N PHE A 263 -17.81 10.25 21.80
CA PHE A 263 -16.58 9.75 22.41
C PHE A 263 -16.78 9.34 23.86
N LYS A 264 -16.48 8.07 24.14
CA LYS A 264 -16.46 7.50 25.48
C LYS A 264 -15.18 6.71 25.69
N TYR A 265 -14.74 6.60 26.94
CA TYR A 265 -13.61 5.75 27.29
C TYR A 265 -13.71 5.24 28.72
N PHE A 266 -12.92 4.23 29.05
CA PHE A 266 -12.61 3.89 30.43
C PHE A 266 -11.14 3.53 30.58
N ASP A 267 -10.64 3.60 31.82
CA ASP A 267 -9.25 3.29 32.14
C ASP A 267 -9.20 2.02 33.01
N VAL A 268 -8.31 1.09 32.67
CA VAL A 268 -8.01 -0.14 33.42
C VAL A 268 -6.51 -0.27 33.67
N ILE A 269 -6.11 -1.21 34.53
CA ILE A 269 -4.70 -1.56 34.74
C ILE A 269 -4.45 -2.93 34.12
N PHE A 270 -3.41 -3.02 33.29
CA PHE A 270 -2.94 -4.26 32.69
C PHE A 270 -1.43 -4.36 32.90
N GLU A 271 -0.98 -5.41 33.59
CA GLU A 271 0.44 -5.68 33.88
C GLU A 271 1.17 -4.45 34.48
N GLY A 272 0.47 -3.69 35.34
CA GLY A 272 0.99 -2.49 35.99
C GLY A 272 0.91 -1.21 35.15
N MET A 273 0.62 -1.30 33.86
CA MET A 273 0.41 -0.17 32.96
C MET A 273 -1.05 0.26 32.93
N LYS A 274 -1.29 1.57 32.89
CA LYS A 274 -2.63 2.11 32.66
C LYS A 274 -3.02 1.92 31.20
N VAL A 275 -4.17 1.33 30.93
CA VAL A 275 -4.75 1.18 29.58
C VAL A 275 -6.02 2.01 29.49
N ARG A 276 -6.09 2.88 28.49
CA ARG A 276 -7.27 3.64 28.13
C ARG A 276 -7.96 2.99 26.95
N CYS A 277 -9.16 2.49 27.17
CA CYS A 277 -10.02 1.90 26.14
C CYS A 277 -10.96 2.99 25.62
N MET A 278 -10.80 3.39 24.35
CA MET A 278 -11.52 4.48 23.71
C MET A 278 -12.51 3.96 22.67
N PHE A 279 -13.61 4.67 22.51
CA PHE A 279 -14.69 4.34 21.59
C PHE A 279 -15.14 5.63 20.90
N TYR A 280 -14.98 5.69 19.59
CA TYR A 280 -15.43 6.82 18.75
C TYR A 280 -16.75 6.45 18.05
N GLY A 281 -17.68 7.39 17.98
CA GLY A 281 -19.05 7.20 17.54
C GLY A 281 -19.56 8.38 16.71
N ASP A 282 -18.74 8.87 15.79
CA ASP A 282 -19.07 10.03 14.93
C ASP A 282 -20.27 9.75 14.00
N CYS A 283 -20.51 8.48 13.66
CA CYS A 283 -21.67 8.03 12.88
C CYS A 283 -22.44 6.93 13.64
N PRO A 284 -23.54 7.26 14.35
CA PRO A 284 -24.38 6.25 14.99
C PRO A 284 -24.87 5.23 13.95
N GLY A 285 -24.35 3.99 13.99
CA GLY A 285 -24.73 2.89 13.10
C GLY A 285 -23.62 2.35 12.21
N ASP A 286 -22.45 3.00 12.12
CA ASP A 286 -21.28 2.48 11.39
C ASP A 286 -20.22 2.00 12.40
N ASP A 287 -20.22 0.70 12.67
CA ASP A 287 -19.32 0.02 13.61
C ASP A 287 -18.48 -1.05 12.89
N THR A 288 -18.14 -0.73 11.64
CA THR A 288 -17.38 -1.60 10.74
C THR A 288 -15.91 -1.67 11.17
N ASP A 289 -15.22 -2.72 10.74
CA ASP A 289 -13.75 -2.78 10.85
C ASP A 289 -13.12 -1.58 10.12
N ASP A 290 -13.71 -1.16 9.01
CA ASP A 290 -13.26 -0.02 8.21
C ASP A 290 -13.32 1.31 8.99
N PHE A 291 -14.38 1.53 9.76
CA PHE A 291 -14.48 2.69 10.64
C PHE A 291 -13.42 2.65 11.75
N LEU A 292 -13.24 1.50 12.42
CA LEU A 292 -12.25 1.32 13.48
C LEU A 292 -10.82 1.60 12.97
N TYR A 293 -10.49 1.06 11.79
CA TYR A 293 -9.17 1.12 11.21
C TYR A 293 -8.92 2.37 10.37
N ARG A 294 -9.87 3.32 10.29
CA ARG A 294 -9.66 4.59 9.60
C ARG A 294 -8.38 5.29 10.08
N ASN A 295 -7.57 5.73 9.11
CA ASN A 295 -6.28 6.38 9.34
C ASN A 295 -5.29 5.52 10.14
N THR A 296 -5.31 4.20 9.93
CA THR A 296 -4.36 3.25 10.54
C THR A 296 -3.30 2.83 9.53
N GLU A 297 -2.11 2.49 10.02
CA GLU A 297 -1.06 1.80 9.30
C GLU A 297 -0.53 0.61 10.11
N PRO A 298 -0.09 -0.47 9.46
CA PRO A 298 0.53 -1.60 10.16
C PRO A 298 1.97 -1.26 10.56
N VAL A 299 2.30 -1.43 11.84
CA VAL A 299 3.68 -1.35 12.35
C VAL A 299 4.14 -2.71 12.83
N GLU A 300 5.33 -3.13 12.43
CA GLU A 300 5.91 -4.41 12.84
C GLU A 300 6.83 -4.26 14.04
N VAL A 301 6.59 -5.08 15.07
CA VAL A 301 7.32 -5.08 16.32
C VAL A 301 7.63 -6.52 16.70
N ASP A 302 8.91 -6.90 16.67
CA ASP A 302 9.37 -8.29 16.85
C ASP A 302 8.54 -9.33 16.06
N GLY A 303 8.26 -9.04 14.79
CA GLY A 303 7.48 -9.91 13.89
C GLY A 303 5.96 -9.90 14.12
N LYS A 304 5.45 -9.07 15.04
CA LYS A 304 4.02 -8.87 15.27
C LYS A 304 3.56 -7.58 14.60
N ILE A 305 2.40 -7.64 13.95
CA ILE A 305 1.81 -6.47 13.30
C ILE A 305 0.80 -5.81 14.25
N LEU A 306 1.05 -4.55 14.57
CA LEU A 306 0.12 -3.70 15.31
C LEU A 306 -0.60 -2.75 14.35
N PRO A 307 -1.94 -2.66 14.41
CA PRO A 307 -2.67 -1.61 13.73
C PRO A 307 -2.51 -0.28 14.50
N VAL A 308 -1.74 0.67 13.97
CA VAL A 308 -1.39 1.92 14.64
C VAL A 308 -1.95 3.13 13.88
N GLN A 309 -2.55 4.11 14.58
CA GLN A 309 -3.01 5.34 13.94
C GLN A 309 -1.83 6.12 13.35
N LYS A 310 -2.00 6.55 12.09
CA LYS A 310 -0.99 7.24 11.28
C LYS A 310 -0.44 8.50 11.95
N LEU A 311 0.87 8.69 11.88
CA LEU A 311 1.52 9.89 12.42
C LEU A 311 1.08 11.18 11.72
N GLU A 312 0.76 11.13 10.42
CA GLU A 312 0.22 12.27 9.68
C GLU A 312 -1.12 12.72 10.24
N PHE A 313 -1.95 11.78 10.69
CA PHE A 313 -3.22 12.10 11.32
C PHE A 313 -3.00 12.82 12.65
N TYR A 314 -2.05 12.36 13.46
CA TYR A 314 -1.66 13.06 14.68
C TYR A 314 -1.11 14.47 14.38
N TYR A 315 -0.19 14.58 13.42
CA TYR A 315 0.43 15.85 13.04
C TYR A 315 -0.59 16.89 12.54
N ALA A 316 -1.57 16.46 11.74
CA ALA A 316 -2.62 17.34 11.20
C ALA A 316 -3.61 17.85 12.25
N ASN A 317 -3.80 17.11 13.36
CA ASN A 317 -4.83 17.39 14.36
C ASN A 317 -4.26 17.86 15.72
N THR A 318 -2.94 17.93 15.86
CA THR A 318 -2.27 18.34 17.10
C THR A 318 -1.78 19.77 17.01
N GLU A 319 -1.92 20.53 18.10
CA GLU A 319 -1.37 21.89 18.16
C GLU A 319 0.17 21.88 18.10
N PRO A 320 0.81 22.84 17.39
CA PRO A 320 2.27 22.96 17.32
C PRO A 320 2.98 23.15 18.67
N LYS A 321 2.24 23.43 19.74
CA LYS A 321 2.75 23.59 21.11
C LYS A 321 2.88 22.26 21.86
N ASP A 322 2.31 21.17 21.35
CA ASP A 322 2.47 19.85 21.96
C ASP A 322 3.95 19.44 21.93
N GLN A 323 4.43 18.87 23.04
CA GLN A 323 5.82 18.47 23.21
C GLN A 323 6.30 17.44 22.16
N TYR A 324 5.39 16.63 21.61
CA TYR A 324 5.71 15.61 20.61
C TYR A 324 5.55 16.11 19.18
N TYR A 325 4.96 17.29 18.96
CA TYR A 325 4.69 17.82 17.61
C TYR A 325 5.97 17.89 16.76
N LYS A 326 7.04 18.49 17.31
CA LYS A 326 8.34 18.60 16.62
C LYS A 326 8.99 17.24 16.38
N MET A 327 8.79 16.30 17.30
CA MET A 327 9.35 14.96 17.22
C MET A 327 8.71 14.19 16.05
N VAL A 328 7.38 14.26 15.93
CA VAL A 328 6.62 13.70 14.82
C VAL A 328 6.93 14.42 13.51
N GLU A 329 7.02 15.76 13.52
CA GLU A 329 7.37 16.56 12.34
C GLU A 329 8.73 16.15 11.76
N GLN A 330 9.73 15.94 12.62
CA GLN A 330 11.06 15.50 12.21
C GLN A 330 11.05 14.08 11.68
N TRP A 331 10.25 13.19 12.27
CA TRP A 331 10.10 11.81 11.81
C TRP A 331 9.47 11.77 10.42
N LEU A 332 8.39 12.52 10.18
CA LEU A 332 7.69 12.59 8.88
C LEU A 332 8.52 13.22 7.75
N LYS A 333 9.63 13.89 8.08
CA LYS A 333 10.57 14.47 7.12
C LYS A 333 11.73 13.53 6.74
N ARG A 334 11.90 12.43 7.47
CA ARG A 334 12.89 11.38 7.16
C ARG A 334 12.34 10.44 6.10
#